data_AF-A0A6J4EJK2-F1
#
_entry.id   AF-A0A6J4EJK2-F1
#
_cell.length_a   1.000
_cell.length_b   1.000
_cell.length_c   1.000
_cell.angle_alpha   90.00
_cell.angle_beta   90.00
_cell.angle_gamma   90.00
#
_symmetry.space_group_name_H-M   'P 1'
#
loop_
_entity.id
_entity.type
_entity.pdbx_description
1 polymer ?
#
loop_
_entity_poly.entity_id
_entity_poly.type
_entity_poly.pdbx_seq_one_letter_code
_entity_poly.pdbx_strand_id
1 'polypeptide(L)'
;MIQYDQDAFIEFDDGVLAWVDNDSGLMWEVKSKENIGFMYVWHKNKVDDIAESCKPELEPEIRDCTSYVERMNRELYAGFSDWRLPTKEELQSLINNNGEVRYIKDPLRYNTCPAYWSDSPTMVVNVYKVSGAEWKDTAYIPGVHIVDFVKPDTLRYEPGNTLWIRCVRMILPANSGHETK
;
A
#
# COMPACT_ATOMS: atom_id res chain seq x y z
N MET A 1 1.92 -11.82 16.95
CA MET A 1 2.28 -10.40 16.83
C MET A 1 3.61 -10.37 16.11
N ILE A 2 3.60 -10.08 14.81
CA ILE A 2 4.84 -10.03 14.04
C ILE A 2 5.43 -8.65 14.32
N GLN A 3 6.57 -8.62 15.02
CA GLN A 3 7.27 -7.40 15.36
C GLN A 3 8.43 -7.26 14.39
N TYR A 4 8.33 -6.30 13.49
CA TYR A 4 9.44 -5.87 12.64
C TYR A 4 9.97 -4.56 13.20
N ASP A 5 11.26 -4.53 13.51
CA ASP A 5 11.97 -3.33 13.93
C ASP A 5 12.14 -2.40 12.73
N GLN A 6 11.16 -1.53 12.51
CA GLN A 6 11.13 -0.59 11.37
C GLN A 6 12.24 0.48 11.48
N ASP A 7 12.73 0.75 12.70
CA ASP A 7 13.75 1.77 12.98
C ASP A 7 15.12 1.39 12.37
N ALA A 8 15.42 0.09 12.27
CA ALA A 8 16.64 -0.41 11.67
C ALA A 8 16.71 -0.25 10.14
N PHE A 9 15.59 0.09 9.48
CA PHE A 9 15.50 0.08 8.03
C PHE A 9 15.43 1.47 7.41
N ILE A 10 15.39 2.59 8.13
CA ILE A 10 15.17 3.90 7.49
C ILE A 10 16.51 4.60 7.19
N GLU A 11 17.08 4.34 6.01
CA GLU A 11 18.32 4.99 5.51
C GLU A 11 18.07 6.13 4.50
N PHE A 12 16.81 6.47 4.21
CA PHE A 12 16.47 7.54 3.27
C PHE A 12 16.69 8.93 3.89
N ASP A 13 17.16 9.89 3.09
CA ASP A 13 17.14 11.30 3.48
C ASP A 13 15.69 11.74 3.78
N ASP A 14 15.47 12.36 4.94
CA ASP A 14 14.15 12.77 5.47
C ASP A 14 13.40 13.84 4.60
N GLY A 15 13.83 14.07 3.35
CA GLY A 15 13.23 15.02 2.41
C GLY A 15 12.74 14.43 1.08
N VAL A 16 12.92 13.14 0.81
CA VAL A 16 12.44 12.54 -0.44
C VAL A 16 11.00 12.07 -0.28
N LEU A 17 10.09 12.71 -1.01
CA LEU A 17 8.65 12.45 -0.95
C LEU A 17 8.20 11.33 -1.90
N ALA A 18 8.88 11.18 -3.04
CA ALA A 18 8.51 10.25 -4.10
C ALA A 18 9.74 9.78 -4.89
N TRP A 19 9.65 8.57 -5.43
CA TRP A 19 10.70 7.94 -6.24
C TRP A 19 10.15 7.49 -7.60
N VAL A 20 10.96 7.65 -8.65
CA VAL A 20 10.64 7.23 -10.02
C VAL A 20 11.24 5.86 -10.29
N ASP A 21 10.37 4.86 -10.52
CA ASP A 21 10.74 3.55 -11.06
C ASP A 21 10.79 3.65 -12.59
N ASN A 22 12.01 3.77 -13.13
CA ASN A 22 12.24 3.86 -14.57
C ASN A 22 11.92 2.56 -15.32
N ASP A 23 11.89 1.41 -14.64
CA ASP A 23 11.59 0.14 -15.30
C ASP A 23 10.09 0.00 -15.56
N SER A 24 9.26 0.47 -14.63
CA SER A 24 7.80 0.39 -14.73
C SER A 24 7.16 1.68 -15.25
N GLY A 25 7.89 2.80 -15.31
CA GLY A 25 7.34 4.12 -15.64
C GLY A 25 6.40 4.68 -14.57
N LEU A 26 6.55 4.21 -13.33
CA LEU A 26 5.71 4.61 -12.20
C LEU A 26 6.48 5.51 -11.25
N MET A 27 5.74 6.36 -10.56
CA MET A 27 6.27 7.11 -9.43
C MET A 27 5.58 6.63 -8.16
N TRP A 28 6.40 6.24 -7.19
CA TRP A 28 5.98 5.70 -5.91
C TRP A 28 6.13 6.72 -4.81
N GLU A 29 5.16 6.77 -3.91
CA GLU A 29 5.29 7.46 -2.63
C GLU A 29 6.48 6.87 -1.85
N VAL A 30 7.26 7.74 -1.21
CA VAL A 30 8.26 7.38 -0.20
C VAL A 30 7.72 7.84 1.16
N LYS A 31 7.59 6.92 2.11
CA LYS A 31 7.11 7.21 3.46
C LYS A 31 8.20 7.94 4.27
N SER A 32 7.80 8.74 5.24
CA SER A 32 8.71 9.27 6.26
C SER A 32 8.75 8.35 7.48
N LYS A 33 9.69 8.60 8.40
CA LYS A 33 9.71 7.96 9.73
C LYS A 33 8.40 8.15 10.49
N GLU A 34 7.72 9.27 10.25
CA GLU A 34 6.50 9.64 10.97
C GLU A 34 5.27 8.90 10.46
N ASN A 35 5.25 8.44 9.21
CA ASN A 35 4.05 7.86 8.59
C ASN A 35 4.20 6.42 8.07
N ILE A 36 5.40 5.85 8.10
CA ILE A 36 5.64 4.47 7.65
C ILE A 36 4.97 3.42 8.54
N GLY A 37 4.80 3.72 9.83
CA GLY A 37 4.14 2.84 10.79
C GLY A 37 2.63 2.74 10.57
N PHE A 38 2.01 3.76 9.96
CA PHE A 38 0.57 3.86 9.91
C PHE A 38 -0.09 2.80 9.05
N MET A 39 -1.15 2.20 9.61
CA MET A 39 -2.01 1.23 8.96
C MET A 39 -3.40 1.81 8.74
N TYR A 40 -4.12 1.29 7.75
CA TYR A 40 -5.40 1.82 7.31
C TYR A 40 -6.40 0.69 7.12
N VAL A 41 -7.69 0.96 7.31
CA VAL A 41 -8.76 0.07 6.86
C VAL A 41 -9.07 0.30 5.39
N TRP A 42 -9.61 -0.71 4.72
CA TRP A 42 -10.01 -0.56 3.33
C TRP A 42 -11.20 0.41 3.17
N HIS A 43 -12.26 0.21 3.96
CA HIS A 43 -13.46 1.04 3.91
C HIS A 43 -13.68 1.84 5.19
N LYS A 44 -14.02 3.13 5.04
CA LYS A 44 -14.30 4.05 6.16
C LYS A 44 -15.36 3.53 7.15
N ASN A 45 -16.37 2.81 6.67
CA ASN A 45 -17.41 2.24 7.52
C ASN A 45 -16.95 1.02 8.34
N LYS A 46 -15.69 0.61 8.20
CA LYS A 46 -15.06 -0.49 8.95
C LYS A 46 -14.11 -0.02 10.04
N VAL A 47 -13.94 1.29 10.22
CA VAL A 47 -13.10 1.84 11.30
C VAL A 47 -13.60 1.38 12.68
N ASP A 48 -14.91 1.31 12.88
CA ASP A 48 -15.53 0.88 14.15
C ASP A 48 -15.47 -0.64 14.37
N ASP A 49 -15.18 -1.42 13.31
CA ASP A 49 -15.04 -2.88 13.36
C ASP A 49 -13.61 -3.31 13.77
N ILE A 50 -12.69 -2.35 13.97
CA ILE A 50 -11.30 -2.64 14.37
C ILE A 50 -11.28 -3.09 15.84
N ALA A 51 -10.85 -4.33 16.07
CA ALA A 51 -10.68 -4.83 17.43
C ALA A 51 -9.61 -4.03 18.19
N GLU A 52 -9.97 -3.48 19.35
CA GLU A 52 -9.06 -2.72 20.23
C GLU A 52 -7.83 -3.54 20.66
N SER A 53 -7.94 -4.87 20.64
CA SER A 53 -6.86 -5.83 20.90
C SER A 53 -5.77 -5.86 19.83
N CYS A 54 -6.06 -5.43 18.60
CA CYS A 54 -5.11 -5.47 17.50
C CYS A 54 -4.18 -4.25 17.46
N LYS A 55 -4.49 -3.18 18.21
CA LYS A 55 -3.79 -1.87 18.27
C LYS A 55 -2.94 -1.56 17.02
N PRO A 56 -3.54 -1.51 15.83
CA PRO A 56 -2.83 -0.98 14.67
C PRO A 56 -2.46 0.47 14.97
N GLU A 57 -1.27 0.89 14.54
CA GLU A 57 -0.88 2.29 14.58
C GLU A 57 -1.70 3.00 13.50
N LEU A 58 -2.91 3.46 13.85
CA LEU A 58 -3.75 4.22 12.94
C LEU A 58 -3.29 5.67 12.93
N GLU A 59 -3.30 6.29 11.75
CA GLU A 59 -3.16 7.75 11.69
C GLU A 59 -4.37 8.40 12.39
N PRO A 60 -4.18 9.43 13.23
CA PRO A 60 -5.24 9.98 14.07
C PRO A 60 -6.49 10.45 13.30
N GLU A 61 -6.27 11.13 12.17
CA GLU A 61 -7.31 11.80 11.39
C GLU A 61 -7.75 11.01 10.15
N ILE A 62 -6.87 10.18 9.59
CA ILE A 62 -7.11 9.45 8.36
C ILE A 62 -6.92 7.98 8.62
N ARG A 63 -8.01 7.22 8.59
CA ARG A 63 -7.99 5.81 9.00
C ARG A 63 -8.29 4.85 7.86
N ASP A 64 -8.71 5.35 6.71
CA ASP A 64 -9.09 4.54 5.56
C ASP A 64 -8.33 4.91 4.29
N CYS A 65 -8.23 3.94 3.38
CA CYS A 65 -7.45 4.06 2.16
C CYS A 65 -7.93 5.20 1.24
N THR A 66 -9.25 5.35 1.09
CA THR A 66 -9.83 6.38 0.22
C THR A 66 -9.52 7.77 0.77
N SER A 67 -9.75 8.00 2.06
CA SER A 67 -9.42 9.29 2.71
C SER A 67 -7.94 9.64 2.61
N TYR A 68 -7.05 8.63 2.65
CA TYR A 68 -5.60 8.86 2.48
C TYR A 68 -5.26 9.36 1.07
N VAL A 69 -5.75 8.67 0.05
CA VAL A 69 -5.53 9.05 -1.36
C VAL A 69 -6.14 10.44 -1.63
N GLU A 70 -7.34 10.71 -1.12
CA GLU A 70 -7.98 12.03 -1.23
C GLU A 70 -7.14 13.13 -0.57
N ARG A 71 -6.53 12.89 0.59
CA ARG A 71 -5.60 13.85 1.21
C ARG A 71 -4.40 14.09 0.30
N MET A 72 -3.71 13.04 -0.15
CA MET A 72 -2.51 13.21 -0.99
C MET A 72 -2.79 14.08 -2.21
N ASN A 73 -3.93 13.85 -2.85
CA ASN A 73 -4.32 14.59 -4.05
C ASN A 73 -4.74 16.02 -3.76
N ARG A 74 -5.45 16.26 -2.65
CA ARG A 74 -5.85 17.60 -2.20
C ARG A 74 -4.65 18.47 -1.82
N GLU A 75 -3.63 17.87 -1.22
CA GLU A 75 -2.43 18.57 -0.72
C GLU A 75 -1.33 18.69 -1.78
N LEU A 76 -1.56 18.19 -2.99
CA LEU A 76 -0.54 18.13 -4.05
C LEU A 76 0.74 17.45 -3.55
N TYR A 77 0.62 16.28 -2.93
CA TYR A 77 1.77 15.57 -2.38
C TYR A 77 2.85 15.36 -3.46
N ALA A 78 4.09 15.76 -3.15
CA ALA A 78 5.21 15.83 -4.10
C ALA A 78 4.93 16.64 -5.40
N GLY A 79 3.95 17.55 -5.36
CA GLY A 79 3.53 18.38 -6.50
C GLY A 79 2.44 17.76 -7.39
N PHE A 80 1.85 16.63 -7.00
CA PHE A 80 0.94 15.86 -7.86
C PHE A 80 -0.44 15.59 -7.22
N SER A 81 -1.47 15.47 -8.05
CA SER A 81 -2.88 15.31 -7.64
C SER A 81 -3.57 14.07 -8.23
N ASP A 82 -2.79 13.13 -8.76
CA ASP A 82 -3.21 11.92 -9.46
C ASP A 82 -2.64 10.64 -8.79
N TRP A 83 -2.38 10.71 -7.49
CA TRP A 83 -2.04 9.55 -6.66
C TRP A 83 -3.22 8.60 -6.55
N ARG A 84 -2.93 7.30 -6.54
CA ARG A 84 -3.90 6.22 -6.32
C ARG A 84 -3.27 5.07 -5.56
N LEU A 85 -4.12 4.14 -5.12
CA LEU A 85 -3.65 2.83 -4.67
C LEU A 85 -3.02 2.07 -5.85
N PRO A 86 -2.00 1.25 -5.59
CA PRO A 86 -1.35 0.45 -6.60
C PRO A 86 -2.19 -0.79 -6.91
N THR A 87 -2.01 -1.35 -8.10
CA THR A 87 -2.50 -2.69 -8.41
C THR A 87 -1.59 -3.74 -7.77
N LYS A 88 -2.07 -4.98 -7.73
CA LYS A 88 -1.25 -6.14 -7.37
C LYS A 88 0.02 -6.22 -8.22
N GLU A 89 -0.13 -6.07 -9.54
CA GLU A 89 0.94 -6.24 -10.50
C GLU A 89 2.02 -5.15 -10.33
N GLU A 90 1.62 -3.93 -9.97
CA GLU A 90 2.54 -2.83 -9.65
C GLU A 90 3.30 -3.07 -8.34
N LEU A 91 2.62 -3.55 -7.29
CA LEU A 91 3.32 -3.94 -6.06
C LEU A 91 4.32 -5.09 -6.32
N GLN A 92 3.96 -6.03 -7.19
CA GLN A 92 4.87 -7.10 -7.61
C GLN A 92 6.05 -6.59 -8.43
N SER A 93 5.90 -5.50 -9.20
CA SER A 93 7.01 -4.93 -9.98
C SER A 93 8.09 -4.29 -9.10
N LEU A 94 7.78 -3.97 -7.84
CA LEU A 94 8.78 -3.56 -6.85
C LEU A 94 9.70 -4.71 -6.41
N ILE A 95 9.38 -5.96 -6.74
CA ILE A 95 10.15 -7.10 -6.29
C ILE A 95 11.44 -7.26 -7.10
N ASN A 96 12.59 -7.24 -6.41
CA ASN A 96 13.88 -7.58 -6.99
C ASN A 96 14.09 -9.11 -6.94
N ASN A 97 14.07 -9.76 -8.10
CA ASN A 97 14.27 -11.21 -8.23
C ASN A 97 15.75 -11.64 -8.29
N ASN A 98 16.70 -10.71 -8.09
CA ASN A 98 18.13 -10.96 -8.30
C ASN A 98 18.85 -11.65 -7.13
N GLY A 99 18.13 -12.26 -6.19
CA GLY A 99 18.73 -13.07 -5.12
C GLY A 99 19.35 -12.29 -3.96
N GLU A 100 19.05 -10.99 -3.82
CA GLU A 100 19.45 -10.19 -2.66
C GLU A 100 18.66 -10.60 -1.41
N VAL A 101 19.22 -10.33 -0.22
CA VAL A 101 18.57 -10.57 1.09
C VAL A 101 17.25 -9.80 1.22
N ARG A 102 17.06 -8.75 0.41
CA ARG A 102 15.85 -7.93 0.38
C ARG A 102 15.19 -7.99 -0.99
N TYR A 103 13.90 -8.23 -0.95
CA TYR A 103 13.10 -8.46 -2.15
C TYR A 103 12.55 -7.19 -2.78
N ILE A 104 12.84 -5.98 -2.30
CA ILE A 104 12.28 -4.72 -2.83
C ILE A 104 13.38 -3.90 -3.52
N LYS A 105 13.07 -3.27 -4.65
CA LYS A 105 13.98 -2.37 -5.37
C LYS A 105 14.51 -1.25 -4.48
N ASP A 106 15.77 -0.90 -4.67
CA ASP A 106 16.33 0.36 -4.16
C ASP A 106 15.63 1.52 -4.88
N PRO A 107 15.15 2.56 -4.17
CA PRO A 107 15.48 2.92 -2.80
C PRO A 107 14.42 2.55 -1.75
N LEU A 108 13.34 1.86 -2.15
CA LEU A 108 12.25 1.47 -1.25
C LEU A 108 12.60 0.29 -0.33
N ARG A 109 13.72 -0.41 -0.55
CA ARG A 109 14.18 -1.56 0.28
C ARG A 109 14.30 -1.28 1.78
N TYR A 110 14.40 -0.01 2.14
CA TYR A 110 14.56 0.55 3.50
C TYR A 110 13.27 1.24 3.98
N ASN A 111 12.40 1.56 3.02
CA ASN A 111 11.13 2.21 3.24
C ASN A 111 10.03 1.22 2.86
N THR A 112 9.91 0.10 3.57
CA THR A 112 8.91 -0.91 3.21
C THR A 112 8.23 -1.54 4.41
N CYS A 113 6.96 -1.89 4.22
CA CYS A 113 6.11 -2.59 5.17
C CYS A 113 5.79 -3.99 4.63
N PRO A 114 5.47 -4.96 5.50
CA PRO A 114 5.36 -6.36 5.12
C PRO A 114 4.11 -6.69 4.29
N ALA A 115 3.12 -5.79 4.22
CA ALA A 115 1.91 -5.97 3.43
C ALA A 115 1.28 -4.62 3.07
N TYR A 116 0.69 -4.50 1.89
CA TYR A 116 0.03 -3.28 1.44
C TYR A 116 -1.40 -3.52 0.99
N TRP A 117 -2.27 -2.51 1.06
CA TRP A 117 -3.51 -2.52 0.29
C TRP A 117 -3.23 -2.36 -1.21
N SER A 118 -4.09 -2.95 -2.06
CA SER A 118 -4.07 -2.73 -3.50
C SER A 118 -5.48 -2.59 -4.07
N ASP A 119 -5.58 -1.92 -5.22
CA ASP A 119 -6.81 -1.71 -5.97
C ASP A 119 -7.23 -2.92 -6.83
N SER A 120 -6.40 -3.97 -6.88
CA SER A 120 -6.74 -5.21 -7.57
C SER A 120 -7.62 -6.09 -6.66
N PRO A 121 -8.79 -6.56 -7.12
CA PRO A 121 -9.59 -7.51 -6.35
C PRO A 121 -8.83 -8.84 -6.19
N THR A 122 -8.77 -9.37 -4.97
CA THR A 122 -8.18 -10.70 -4.73
C THR A 122 -9.29 -11.74 -4.62
N MET A 123 -9.09 -12.86 -5.34
CA MET A 123 -9.90 -14.05 -5.18
C MET A 123 -9.51 -14.75 -3.88
N VAL A 124 -10.47 -14.89 -2.97
CA VAL A 124 -10.32 -15.67 -1.73
C VAL A 124 -11.01 -17.02 -1.92
N VAL A 125 -10.31 -18.10 -1.57
CA VAL A 125 -10.86 -19.47 -1.50
C VAL A 125 -11.26 -19.79 -0.06
N ASN A 126 -12.29 -20.61 0.13
CA ASN A 126 -12.90 -20.95 1.44
C ASN A 126 -13.58 -19.76 2.17
N VAL A 127 -14.36 -18.96 1.45
CA VAL A 127 -15.05 -17.78 1.99
C VAL A 127 -15.99 -18.12 3.14
N TYR A 128 -16.54 -19.34 3.17
CA TYR A 128 -17.33 -19.86 4.31
C TYR A 128 -16.59 -19.86 5.66
N LYS A 129 -15.25 -19.67 5.68
CA LYS A 129 -14.45 -19.49 6.91
C LYS A 129 -14.31 -18.03 7.34
N VAL A 130 -14.83 -17.08 6.57
CA VAL A 130 -14.85 -15.64 6.87
C VAL A 130 -16.12 -15.32 7.65
N SER A 131 -15.96 -14.71 8.83
CA SER A 131 -17.09 -14.34 9.68
C SER A 131 -18.01 -13.33 8.96
N GLY A 132 -19.30 -13.65 8.85
CA GLY A 132 -20.30 -12.80 8.21
C GLY A 132 -20.40 -12.88 6.68
N ALA A 133 -19.66 -13.78 6.02
CA ALA A 133 -19.74 -13.97 4.57
C ALA A 133 -20.84 -14.97 4.16
N GLU A 134 -21.42 -14.77 2.97
CA GLU A 134 -22.33 -15.75 2.36
C GLU A 134 -21.58 -17.06 2.05
N TRP A 135 -22.28 -18.21 2.15
CA TRP A 135 -21.74 -19.53 1.81
C TRP A 135 -21.35 -19.61 0.32
N LYS A 136 -20.08 -19.36 0.01
CA LYS A 136 -19.47 -19.53 -1.31
C LYS A 136 -18.06 -20.11 -1.16
N ASP A 137 -17.63 -20.99 -2.07
CA ASP A 137 -16.28 -21.55 -2.03
C ASP A 137 -15.21 -20.54 -2.46
N THR A 138 -15.59 -19.58 -3.31
CA THR A 138 -14.73 -18.48 -3.76
C THR A 138 -15.50 -17.16 -3.77
N ALA A 139 -14.80 -16.06 -3.47
CA ALA A 139 -15.31 -14.70 -3.65
C ALA A 139 -14.18 -13.78 -4.09
N TYR A 140 -14.53 -12.82 -4.94
CA TYR A 140 -13.68 -11.68 -5.23
C TYR A 140 -13.97 -10.62 -4.19
N ILE A 141 -13.00 -10.35 -3.32
CA ILE A 141 -13.11 -9.28 -2.34
C ILE A 141 -12.47 -8.04 -2.97
N PRO A 142 -13.24 -6.96 -3.18
CA PRO A 142 -12.67 -5.69 -3.59
C PRO A 142 -11.64 -5.25 -2.56
N GLY A 143 -10.43 -4.94 -3.01
CA GLY A 143 -9.52 -4.14 -2.21
C GLY A 143 -8.70 -4.84 -1.16
N VAL A 144 -8.32 -6.09 -1.35
CA VAL A 144 -7.31 -6.72 -0.51
C VAL A 144 -6.27 -7.30 -1.42
N HIS A 145 -5.03 -6.86 -1.38
CA HIS A 145 -3.94 -7.67 -1.88
C HIS A 145 -2.80 -7.66 -0.91
N ILE A 146 -2.85 -8.60 0.04
CA ILE A 146 -1.75 -8.89 0.94
C ILE A 146 -0.59 -9.39 0.08
N VAL A 147 0.39 -8.53 -0.15
CA VAL A 147 1.69 -8.96 -0.65
C VAL A 147 2.48 -9.42 0.55
N ASP A 148 2.28 -10.66 0.98
CA ASP A 148 3.16 -11.24 1.99
C ASP A 148 4.49 -11.56 1.30
N PHE A 149 5.49 -10.72 1.55
CA PHE A 149 6.83 -10.87 0.98
C PHE A 149 7.69 -11.91 1.70
N VAL A 150 7.17 -12.59 2.75
CA VAL A 150 7.94 -13.55 3.55
C VAL A 150 7.27 -14.93 3.61
N LYS A 151 5.94 -15.04 3.62
CA LYS A 151 5.22 -16.33 3.52
C LYS A 151 3.80 -16.17 2.93
N PRO A 152 3.38 -16.94 1.92
CA PRO A 152 2.03 -16.86 1.34
C PRO A 152 0.92 -17.44 2.26
N ASP A 153 1.01 -17.27 3.57
CA ASP A 153 -0.06 -17.61 4.48
C ASP A 153 -1.16 -16.56 4.31
N THR A 154 -2.08 -16.84 3.39
CA THR A 154 -3.37 -16.17 3.19
C THR A 154 -3.91 -15.62 4.51
N LEU A 155 -3.60 -14.36 4.80
CA LEU A 155 -4.21 -13.62 5.91
C LEU A 155 -5.71 -13.68 5.66
N ARG A 156 -6.45 -14.27 6.60
CA ARG A 156 -7.90 -14.36 6.52
C ARG A 156 -8.42 -12.93 6.41
N TYR A 157 -9.19 -12.64 5.37
CA TYR A 157 -9.84 -11.34 5.25
C TYR A 157 -10.87 -11.22 6.38
N GLU A 158 -10.69 -10.22 7.23
CA GLU A 158 -11.69 -9.78 8.20
C GLU A 158 -11.98 -8.30 7.93
N PRO A 159 -13.24 -7.84 8.01
CA PRO A 159 -13.58 -6.44 7.73
C PRO A 159 -12.81 -5.40 8.55
N GLY A 160 -12.34 -5.78 9.75
CA GLY A 160 -11.50 -4.96 10.62
C GLY A 160 -9.99 -5.08 10.37
N ASN A 161 -9.56 -5.77 9.30
CA ASN A 161 -8.15 -5.83 8.95
C ASN A 161 -7.62 -4.45 8.62
N THR A 162 -6.42 -4.18 9.10
CA THR A 162 -5.64 -3.01 8.74
C THR A 162 -4.37 -3.46 8.04
N LEU A 163 -3.99 -2.79 6.97
CA LEU A 163 -2.71 -2.98 6.27
C LEU A 163 -2.06 -1.63 6.01
N TRP A 164 -0.76 -1.64 5.71
CA TRP A 164 -0.08 -0.43 5.24
C TRP A 164 -0.55 -0.05 3.84
N ILE A 165 -0.23 1.16 3.43
CA ILE A 165 -0.49 1.66 2.09
C ILE A 165 0.76 2.31 1.54
N ARG A 166 0.89 2.26 0.22
CA ARG A 166 1.82 3.09 -0.53
C ARG A 166 1.12 3.51 -1.80
N CYS A 167 1.06 4.80 -2.08
CA CYS A 167 0.43 5.28 -3.30
C CYS A 167 1.40 5.29 -4.48
N VAL A 168 0.81 5.19 -5.67
CA VAL A 168 1.53 5.21 -6.93
C VAL A 168 0.81 6.14 -7.91
N ARG A 169 1.56 6.65 -8.88
CA ARG A 169 1.03 7.38 -10.03
C ARG A 169 1.80 7.03 -11.30
N MET A 170 1.19 7.26 -12.45
CA MET A 170 1.88 7.14 -13.74
C MET A 170 2.73 8.39 -13.99
N ILE A 171 3.89 8.21 -14.60
CA ILE A 171 4.66 9.33 -15.11
C ILE A 171 4.10 9.66 -16.49
N LEU A 172 3.28 10.72 -16.56
CA LEU A 172 2.86 11.23 -17.86
C LEU A 172 4.10 11.75 -18.60
N PRO A 173 4.27 11.42 -19.89
CA PRO A 173 5.31 12.04 -20.69
C PRO A 173 5.11 13.56 -20.61
N ALA A 174 6.21 14.29 -20.43
CA ALA A 174 6.15 15.75 -20.49
C ALA A 174 5.44 16.11 -21.79
N ASN A 175 4.32 16.82 -21.70
CA ASN A 175 3.66 17.38 -22.87
C ASN A 175 4.77 18.05 -23.68
N SER A 176 5.09 17.49 -24.84
CA SER A 176 5.93 18.14 -25.83
C SER A 176 5.17 19.41 -26.18
N GLY A 177 5.49 20.49 -25.48
CA GLY A 177 4.93 21.80 -25.72
C GLY A 177 5.11 22.05 -27.19
N HIS A 178 4.00 22.08 -27.92
CA HIS A 178 3.96 22.75 -29.20
C HIS A 178 4.22 24.24 -28.90
N GLU A 179 5.50 24.59 -28.79
CA GLU A 179 5.96 25.95 -28.99
C GLU A 179 5.71 26.30 -30.46
N THR A 180 4.65 27.08 -30.65
CA THR A 180 4.48 28.16 -31.64
C THR A 180 4.87 27.93 -33.10
N LYS A 181 3.87 28.15 -33.97
CA LYS A 181 3.87 29.38 -34.78
C LYS A 181 2.45 29.85 -35.04
#